data_AF-A0A819C791-F1
#
_entry.id   AF-A0A819C791-F1
#
_cell.length_a   1.000
_cell.length_b   1.000
_cell.length_c   1.000
_cell.angle_alpha   90.00
_cell.angle_beta   90.00
_cell.angle_gamma   90.00
#
_symmetry.space_group_name_H-M   'P 1'
#
loop_
_entity.id
_entity.type
_entity.pdbx_description
1 polymer ?
#
loop_
_entity_poly.entity_id
_entity_poly.type
_entity_poly.pdbx_seq_one_letter_code
_entity_poly.pdbx_strand_id
1 'polypeptide(L)'
;MDKGYFRFYIKVRTALHMEPIAIHKELHTVFSDEAPPRRTVQRWSKWFRDGREQVEDEERPDRPVTETTSENIRQVHDLINDDPYVTVDEFEVQSGLSHGTIQRIISDHLKMKKVTARYVSKHLTNFQKAERVRICQENLLKFEQDVWRLCVVVTGDESWFYHKQIDRKSSNAA
;
A
#
# COMPACT_ATOMS: atom_id res chain seq x y z
N MET A 1 18.48 23.49 12.01
CA MET A 1 17.20 23.71 12.74
C MET A 1 15.97 23.42 11.87
N ASP A 2 14.80 23.13 12.45
CA ASP A 2 13.54 22.97 11.71
C ASP A 2 12.98 24.33 11.22
N LYS A 3 12.39 24.35 10.03
CA LYS A 3 11.81 25.54 9.40
C LYS A 3 10.60 26.07 10.17
N GLY A 4 9.87 25.20 10.87
CA GLY A 4 8.74 25.58 11.70
C GLY A 4 9.14 26.50 12.85
N TYR A 5 10.30 26.25 13.47
CA TYR A 5 10.83 27.05 14.58
C TYR A 5 11.01 28.54 14.20
N PHE A 6 11.68 28.82 13.08
CA PHE A 6 11.89 30.19 12.63
C PHE A 6 10.59 30.90 12.27
N ARG A 7 9.65 30.19 11.66
CA ARG A 7 8.34 30.75 11.29
C ARG A 7 7.48 31.05 12.51
N PHE A 8 7.54 30.20 13.55
CA PHE A 8 6.88 30.46 14.83
C PHE A 8 7.46 31.72 15.50
N TYR A 9 8.78 31.86 15.51
CA TYR A 9 9.42 33.08 16.02
C TYR A 9 8.97 34.33 15.26
N ILE A 10 8.95 34.27 13.92
CA ILE A 10 8.47 35.37 13.07
C ILE A 10 7.01 35.71 13.40
N LYS A 11 6.15 34.70 13.61
CA LYS A 11 4.73 34.89 14.00
C LYS A 11 4.63 35.69 15.29
N VAL A 12 5.32 35.26 16.34
CA VAL A 12 5.30 35.91 17.66
C VAL A 12 5.81 37.36 17.55
N ARG A 13 6.95 37.59 16.87
CA ARG A 13 7.49 38.95 16.72
C ARG A 13 6.63 39.87 15.86
N THR A 14 5.98 39.32 14.83
CA THR A 14 5.03 40.07 14.00
C THR A 14 3.79 40.48 14.81
N ALA A 15 3.30 39.60 15.68
CA ALA A 15 2.19 39.90 16.60
C ALA A 15 2.56 40.98 17.64
N LEU A 16 3.85 41.11 17.99
CA LEU A 16 4.39 42.18 18.82
C LEU A 16 4.67 43.48 18.02
N HIS A 17 4.18 43.61 16.79
CA HIS A 17 4.34 44.78 15.93
C HIS A 17 5.80 45.14 15.60
N MET A 18 6.71 44.16 15.60
CA MET A 18 8.09 44.40 15.18
C MET A 18 8.22 44.44 13.65
N GLU A 19 9.11 45.32 13.17
CA GLU A 19 9.41 45.40 11.75
C GLU A 19 10.19 44.16 11.27
N PRO A 20 9.87 43.59 10.08
CA PRO A 20 10.52 42.39 9.56
C PRO A 20 12.04 42.49 9.44
N ILE A 21 12.56 43.71 9.29
CA ILE A 21 14.00 44.00 9.24
C ILE A 21 14.65 43.74 10.61
N ALA A 22 13.99 44.14 11.70
CA ALA A 22 14.46 43.90 13.07
C ALA A 22 14.40 42.41 13.39
N ILE A 23 13.32 41.72 13.01
CA ILE A 23 13.15 40.27 13.18
C ILE A 23 14.29 39.51 12.49
N HIS A 24 14.62 39.87 11.23
CA HIS A 24 15.74 39.25 10.52
C HIS A 24 17.07 39.50 11.21
N LYS A 25 17.30 40.72 11.74
CA LYS A 25 18.54 41.06 12.44
C LYS A 25 18.70 40.21 13.71
N GLU A 26 17.65 40.06 14.51
CA GLU A 26 17.67 39.20 15.70
C GLU A 26 17.96 37.74 15.35
N LEU A 27 17.25 37.21 14.34
CA LEU A 27 17.47 35.83 13.88
C LEU A 27 18.90 35.63 13.37
N HIS A 28 19.44 36.58 12.62
CA HIS A 28 20.81 36.52 12.11
C HIS A 28 21.86 36.70 13.22
N THR A 29 21.57 37.49 14.26
CA THR A 29 22.48 37.63 15.41
C THR A 29 22.61 36.33 16.21
N VAL A 30 21.53 35.58 16.36
CA VAL A 30 21.52 34.33 17.13
C VAL A 30 21.97 33.13 16.28
N PHE A 31 21.56 33.08 15.01
CA PHE A 31 21.69 31.87 14.18
C PHE A 31 22.59 32.01 12.96
N SER A 32 23.11 33.20 12.67
CA SER A 32 24.03 33.49 11.56
C SER A 32 23.58 32.82 10.24
N ASP A 33 24.34 31.86 9.72
CA ASP A 33 24.10 31.20 8.43
C ASP A 33 22.86 30.28 8.43
N GLU A 34 22.39 29.83 9.60
CA GLU A 34 21.16 29.05 9.71
C GLU A 34 19.90 29.92 9.69
N ALA A 35 20.03 31.25 9.76
CA ALA A 35 18.90 32.16 9.78
C ALA A 35 18.19 32.20 8.42
N PRO A 36 16.85 32.29 8.40
CA PRO A 36 16.11 32.44 7.16
C PRO A 36 16.47 33.77 6.45
N PRO A 37 16.57 33.78 5.12
CA PRO A 37 16.86 34.99 4.37
C PRO A 37 15.83 36.10 4.65
N ARG A 38 16.26 37.36 4.60
CA ARG A 38 15.38 38.53 4.79
C ARG A 38 14.08 38.48 3.99
N ARG A 39 14.12 38.01 2.74
CA ARG A 39 12.93 37.85 1.89
C ARG A 39 11.91 36.87 2.49
N THR A 40 12.38 35.78 3.08
CA THR A 40 11.53 34.79 3.76
C THR A 40 10.88 35.40 4.99
N VAL A 41 11.64 36.13 5.81
CA VAL A 41 11.11 36.83 7.00
C VAL A 41 10.02 37.83 6.62
N GLN A 42 10.25 38.64 5.59
CA GLN A 42 9.28 39.60 5.08
C GLN A 42 8.00 38.93 4.57
N ARG A 43 8.13 37.86 3.78
CA ARG A 43 6.98 37.13 3.24
C ARG A 43 6.11 36.53 4.35
N TRP A 44 6.72 35.87 5.33
CA TRP A 44 6.00 35.29 6.46
C TRP A 44 5.38 36.35 7.36
N SER A 45 6.10 37.45 7.66
CA SER A 45 5.54 38.57 8.43
C SER A 45 4.33 39.18 7.74
N LYS A 46 4.36 39.30 6.40
CA LYS A 46 3.20 39.75 5.62
C LYS A 46 2.03 38.78 5.77
N TRP A 47 2.25 37.48 5.56
CA TRP A 47 1.19 36.48 5.71
C TRP A 47 0.56 36.46 7.10
N PHE A 48 1.35 36.57 8.16
CA PHE A 48 0.82 36.65 9.52
C PHE A 48 0.03 37.93 9.77
N ARG A 49 0.44 39.06 9.17
CA ARG A 49 -0.32 40.32 9.23
C ARG A 49 -1.61 40.27 8.43
N ASP A 50 -1.62 39.53 7.33
CA ASP A 50 -2.79 39.28 6.48
C ASP A 50 -3.74 38.21 7.08
N GLY A 51 -3.47 37.73 8.31
CA GLY A 51 -4.37 36.86 9.07
C GLY A 51 -4.09 35.35 9.00
N ARG A 52 -2.99 34.91 8.37
CA ARG A 52 -2.58 33.50 8.40
C ARG A 52 -2.19 33.11 9.82
N GLU A 53 -2.73 32.01 10.36
CA GLU A 53 -2.32 31.51 11.68
C GLU A 53 -1.37 30.32 11.63
N GLN A 54 -1.41 29.54 10.55
CA GLN A 54 -0.61 28.32 10.40
C GLN A 54 0.84 28.62 10.05
N VAL A 55 1.75 27.97 10.78
CA VAL A 55 3.21 28.08 10.64
C VAL A 55 3.74 27.07 9.60
N GLU A 56 2.98 25.99 9.36
CA GLU A 56 3.31 24.97 8.39
C GLU A 56 3.09 25.45 6.95
N ASP A 57 3.74 24.80 6.00
CA ASP A 57 3.44 24.99 4.58
C ASP A 57 1.98 24.55 4.35
N GLU A 58 1.25 25.29 3.50
CA GLU A 58 -0.03 24.80 3.02
C GLU A 58 0.19 23.54 2.17
N GLU A 59 -0.84 22.70 2.09
CA GLU A 59 -0.86 21.59 1.15
C GLU A 59 -0.51 22.13 -0.23
N ARG A 60 0.63 21.67 -0.76
CA ARG A 60 1.01 22.04 -2.11
C ARG A 60 0.06 21.29 -3.03
N PRO A 61 -0.56 21.94 -4.02
CA PRO A 61 -1.26 21.22 -5.05
C PRO A 61 -0.23 20.30 -5.72
N ASP A 62 -0.38 19.00 -5.49
CA ASP A 62 0.43 18.01 -6.16
C ASP A 62 0.20 18.13 -7.67
N ARG A 63 1.16 17.63 -8.45
CA ARG A 63 0.98 17.53 -9.90
C ARG A 63 -0.31 16.75 -10.15
N PRO A 64 -1.31 17.31 -10.88
CA PRO A 64 -2.53 16.57 -11.18
C PRO A 64 -2.12 15.31 -11.92
N VAL A 65 -2.41 14.15 -11.32
CA VAL A 65 -2.24 12.86 -11.98
C VAL A 65 -3.42 12.73 -12.94
N THR A 66 -3.29 13.31 -14.13
CA THR A 66 -4.35 13.36 -15.15
C THR A 66 -4.85 11.97 -15.52
N GLU A 67 -4.05 10.92 -15.27
CA GLU A 67 -4.36 9.54 -15.63
C GLU A 67 -5.12 8.76 -14.54
N THR A 68 -5.31 9.31 -13.34
CA THR A 68 -6.04 8.64 -12.24
C THR A 68 -7.41 9.26 -12.00
N THR A 69 -8.16 9.46 -13.08
CA THR A 69 -9.55 9.90 -13.02
C THR A 69 -10.45 8.77 -12.48
N SER A 70 -11.63 9.14 -11.97
CA SER A 70 -12.64 8.16 -11.52
C SER A 70 -13.04 7.18 -12.62
N GLU A 71 -13.05 7.63 -13.89
CA GLU A 71 -13.34 6.80 -15.05
C GLU A 71 -12.29 5.70 -15.25
N ASN A 72 -11.00 6.08 -15.22
CA ASN A 72 -9.89 5.15 -15.38
C ASN A 72 -9.81 4.16 -14.22
N ILE A 73 -10.10 4.61 -12.99
CA ILE A 73 -10.18 3.73 -11.81
C ILE A 73 -11.27 2.69 -12.01
N ARG A 74 -12.46 3.12 -12.47
CA ARG A 74 -13.58 2.22 -12.74
C ARG A 74 -13.26 1.24 -13.85
N GLN A 75 -12.66 1.70 -14.93
CA GLN A 75 -12.26 0.84 -16.05
C GLN A 75 -11.32 -0.27 -15.58
N VAL A 76 -10.26 0.07 -14.85
CA VAL A 76 -9.32 -0.93 -14.31
C VAL A 76 -10.02 -1.89 -13.35
N HIS A 77 -10.92 -1.40 -12.51
CA HIS A 77 -11.71 -2.23 -11.59
C HIS A 77 -12.61 -3.23 -12.33
N ASP A 78 -13.29 -2.80 -13.38
CA ASP A 78 -14.20 -3.65 -14.16
C ASP A 78 -13.40 -4.73 -14.90
N LEU A 79 -12.26 -4.39 -15.50
CA LEU A 79 -11.38 -5.37 -16.15
C LEU A 79 -10.85 -6.44 -15.17
N ILE A 80 -10.55 -6.07 -13.91
CA ILE A 80 -10.13 -7.03 -12.87
C ILE A 80 -11.27 -7.97 -12.47
N ASN A 81 -12.51 -7.48 -12.43
CA ASN A 81 -13.67 -8.32 -12.08
C ASN A 81 -14.07 -9.28 -13.19
N ASP A 82 -13.84 -8.90 -14.45
CA ASP A 82 -14.07 -9.75 -15.61
C ASP A 82 -13.08 -10.92 -15.64
N ASP A 83 -11.78 -10.66 -15.46
CA ASP A 83 -10.76 -11.70 -15.33
C ASP A 83 -9.65 -11.32 -14.33
N PRO A 84 -9.64 -11.93 -13.13
CA PRO A 84 -8.61 -11.68 -12.12
C PRO A 84 -7.20 -12.16 -12.47
N TYR A 85 -7.01 -12.89 -13.58
CA TYR A 85 -5.73 -13.47 -13.99
C TYR A 85 -4.98 -12.64 -15.04
N VAL A 86 -5.57 -11.54 -15.50
CA VAL A 86 -5.02 -10.64 -16.52
C VAL A 86 -3.74 -9.97 -16.04
N THR A 87 -2.79 -9.81 -16.96
CA THR A 87 -1.50 -9.17 -16.73
C THR A 87 -1.60 -7.64 -16.84
N VAL A 88 -0.64 -6.93 -16.26
CA VAL A 88 -0.59 -5.46 -16.37
C VAL A 88 -0.39 -5.01 -17.83
N ASP A 89 0.35 -5.79 -18.62
CA ASP A 89 0.57 -5.52 -20.05
C ASP A 89 -0.75 -5.60 -20.84
N GLU A 90 -1.61 -6.58 -20.53
CA GLU A 90 -2.93 -6.68 -21.13
C GLU A 90 -3.86 -5.54 -20.70
N PHE A 91 -3.79 -5.12 -19.43
CA PHE A 91 -4.50 -3.92 -18.97
C PHE A 91 -4.05 -2.66 -19.72
N GLU A 92 -2.76 -2.50 -20.02
CA GLU A 92 -2.24 -1.36 -20.79
C GLU A 92 -2.83 -1.34 -22.20
N VAL A 93 -2.89 -2.49 -22.88
CA VAL A 93 -3.50 -2.59 -24.22
C VAL A 93 -5.00 -2.27 -24.19
N GLN A 94 -5.73 -2.70 -23.16
CA GLN A 94 -7.18 -2.51 -23.06
C GLN A 94 -7.60 -1.11 -22.58
N SER A 95 -6.85 -0.54 -21.64
CA SER A 95 -7.17 0.76 -21.03
C SER A 95 -6.46 1.94 -21.69
N GLY A 96 -5.36 1.71 -22.42
CA GLY A 96 -4.49 2.76 -22.95
C GLY A 96 -3.72 3.52 -21.86
N LEU A 97 -3.74 3.04 -20.62
CA LEU A 97 -3.03 3.63 -19.49
C LEU A 97 -1.63 3.05 -19.38
N SER A 98 -0.69 3.87 -18.92
CA SER A 98 0.65 3.37 -18.64
C SER A 98 0.66 2.31 -17.54
N HIS A 99 1.54 1.32 -17.66
CA HIS A 99 1.77 0.30 -16.64
C HIS A 99 1.88 0.88 -15.21
N GLY A 100 2.61 1.99 -15.04
CA GLY A 100 2.80 2.64 -13.74
C GLY A 100 1.52 3.26 -13.17
N THR A 101 0.63 3.75 -14.02
CA THR A 101 -0.69 4.26 -13.60
C THR A 101 -1.60 3.11 -13.19
N ILE A 102 -1.65 2.03 -13.97
CA ILE A 102 -2.46 0.83 -13.64
C ILE A 102 -2.03 0.26 -12.28
N GLN A 103 -0.73 0.09 -12.06
CA GLN A 103 -0.22 -0.41 -10.79
C GLN A 103 -0.63 0.47 -9.60
N ARG A 104 -0.57 1.79 -9.78
CA ARG A 104 -0.98 2.76 -8.75
C ARG A 104 -2.49 2.73 -8.50
N ILE A 105 -3.29 2.58 -9.54
CA ILE A 105 -4.75 2.41 -9.40
C ILE A 105 -5.03 1.15 -8.57
N ILE A 106 -4.39 0.02 -8.89
CA ILE A 106 -4.56 -1.25 -8.17
C ILE A 106 -4.15 -1.11 -6.69
N SER A 107 -2.97 -0.55 -6.40
CA SER A 107 -2.44 -0.47 -5.03
C SER A 107 -3.05 0.66 -4.20
N ASP A 108 -3.15 1.86 -4.76
CA ASP A 108 -3.40 3.08 -3.98
C ASP A 108 -4.89 3.42 -3.97
N HIS A 109 -5.62 3.13 -5.05
CA HIS A 109 -7.04 3.47 -5.17
C HIS A 109 -7.96 2.27 -4.88
N LEU A 110 -7.69 1.11 -5.49
CA LEU A 110 -8.49 -0.11 -5.28
C LEU A 110 -8.07 -0.90 -4.03
N LYS A 111 -6.88 -0.61 -3.48
CA LYS A 111 -6.31 -1.32 -2.32
C LYS A 111 -6.23 -2.83 -2.52
N MET A 112 -6.00 -3.27 -3.75
CA MET A 112 -5.90 -4.66 -4.13
C MET A 112 -4.44 -5.14 -4.12
N LYS A 113 -4.26 -6.45 -3.94
CA LYS A 113 -2.95 -7.11 -3.98
C LYS A 113 -3.02 -8.36 -4.83
N LYS A 114 -1.98 -8.62 -5.62
CA LYS A 114 -1.84 -9.88 -6.35
C LYS A 114 -1.67 -11.02 -5.35
N VAL A 115 -2.50 -12.04 -5.47
CA VAL A 115 -2.38 -13.30 -4.74
C VAL A 115 -2.17 -14.42 -5.75
N THR A 116 -1.19 -15.29 -5.51
CA THR A 116 -0.95 -16.43 -6.38
C THR A 116 -2.06 -17.48 -6.23
N ALA A 117 -2.48 -18.06 -7.34
CA ALA A 117 -3.44 -19.16 -7.33
C ALA A 117 -2.91 -20.34 -6.51
N ARG A 118 -3.80 -21.01 -5.77
CA ARG A 118 -3.47 -22.24 -5.05
C ARG A 118 -3.68 -23.43 -5.96
N TYR A 119 -2.73 -24.37 -5.94
CA TYR A 119 -2.89 -25.63 -6.66
C TYR A 119 -4.06 -26.43 -6.08
N VAL A 120 -4.98 -26.85 -6.94
CA VAL A 120 -6.09 -27.73 -6.59
C VAL A 120 -5.88 -29.06 -7.31
N SER A 121 -5.73 -30.14 -6.55
CA SER A 121 -5.35 -31.46 -7.06
C SER A 121 -6.27 -32.01 -8.15
N LYS A 122 -7.58 -31.65 -8.14
CA LYS A 122 -8.55 -32.19 -9.09
C LYS A 122 -9.62 -31.17 -9.47
N HIS A 123 -9.98 -31.14 -10.75
CA HIS A 123 -11.15 -30.42 -11.24
C HIS A 123 -12.41 -31.27 -10.99
N LEU A 124 -13.22 -30.87 -10.01
CA LEU A 124 -14.42 -31.62 -9.60
C LEU A 124 -15.64 -31.22 -10.43
N THR A 125 -16.43 -32.22 -10.83
CA THR A 125 -17.74 -31.98 -11.47
C THR A 125 -18.74 -31.43 -10.45
N ASN A 126 -19.81 -30.79 -10.94
CA ASN A 126 -20.86 -30.26 -10.07
C ASN A 126 -21.51 -31.36 -9.21
N PHE A 127 -21.69 -32.55 -9.78
CA PHE A 127 -22.16 -33.73 -9.04
C PHE A 127 -21.20 -34.12 -7.91
N GLN A 128 -19.89 -34.22 -8.19
CA GLN A 128 -18.88 -34.54 -7.17
C GLN A 128 -18.82 -33.49 -6.06
N LYS A 129 -19.01 -32.21 -6.38
CA LYS A 129 -19.07 -31.13 -5.38
C LYS A 129 -20.28 -31.30 -4.47
N ALA A 130 -21.46 -31.52 -5.05
CA ALA A 130 -22.70 -31.73 -4.29
C ALA A 130 -22.58 -32.95 -3.37
N GLU A 131 -22.05 -34.06 -3.88
CA GLU A 131 -21.89 -35.29 -3.11
C GLU A 131 -20.90 -35.13 -1.95
N ARG A 132 -19.79 -34.42 -2.17
CA ARG A 132 -18.85 -34.10 -1.09
C ARG A 132 -19.50 -33.26 0.01
N VAL A 133 -20.29 -32.25 -0.35
CA VAL A 133 -21.02 -31.43 0.62
C VAL A 133 -22.02 -32.27 1.42
N ARG A 134 -22.79 -33.14 0.74
CA ARG A 134 -23.73 -34.07 1.38
C ARG A 134 -23.03 -34.96 2.42
N ILE A 135 -21.93 -35.62 2.02
CA ILE A 135 -21.17 -36.50 2.92
C ILE A 135 -20.58 -35.71 4.10
N CYS A 136 -20.08 -34.49 3.87
CA CYS A 136 -19.57 -33.64 4.94
C CYS A 136 -20.67 -33.25 5.94
N GLN A 137 -21.87 -32.93 5.46
CA GLN A 137 -23.03 -32.62 6.32
C GLN A 137 -23.47 -33.82 7.14
N GLU A 138 -23.54 -35.01 6.53
CA GLU A 138 -23.85 -36.26 7.25
C GLU A 138 -22.79 -36.59 8.30
N ASN A 139 -21.51 -36.40 7.98
CA ASN A 139 -20.43 -36.62 8.94
C ASN A 139 -20.49 -35.60 10.08
N LEU A 140 -20.78 -34.33 9.79
CA LEU A 140 -20.95 -33.29 10.82
C LEU A 140 -22.08 -33.65 11.79
N LEU A 141 -23.24 -34.08 11.28
CA LEU A 141 -24.37 -34.52 12.10
C LEU A 141 -24.00 -35.68 13.05
N LYS A 142 -23.18 -36.64 12.58
CA LYS A 142 -22.70 -37.74 13.44
C LYS A 142 -21.81 -37.24 14.58
N PHE A 143 -21.01 -36.20 14.36
CA PHE A 143 -20.23 -35.57 15.43
C PHE A 143 -21.11 -34.78 16.40
N GLU A 144 -22.10 -34.04 15.89
CA GLU A 144 -23.05 -33.28 16.71
C GLU A 144 -23.93 -34.18 17.58
N GLN A 145 -24.29 -35.36 17.07
CA GLN A 145 -25.07 -36.37 17.80
C GLN A 145 -24.21 -37.25 18.73
N ASP A 146 -22.92 -36.94 18.92
CA ASP A 146 -21.98 -37.73 19.73
C ASP A 146 -21.82 -39.19 19.27
N VAL A 147 -22.31 -39.54 18.07
CA VAL A 147 -22.18 -40.88 17.47
C VAL A 147 -20.72 -41.13 17.07
N TRP A 148 -20.05 -40.10 16.55
CA TRP A 148 -18.63 -40.13 16.19
C TRP A 148 -17.80 -39.22 17.07
N ARG A 149 -16.58 -39.67 17.39
CA ARG A 149 -15.54 -38.88 18.07
C ARG A 149 -14.23 -39.03 17.32
N LEU A 150 -13.43 -37.97 17.26
CA LEU A 150 -12.15 -38.03 16.53
C LEU A 150 -11.22 -39.10 17.11
N CYS A 151 -11.30 -39.38 18.41
CA CYS A 151 -10.51 -40.41 19.09
C CYS A 151 -10.87 -41.86 18.71
N VAL A 152 -12.00 -42.10 18.02
CA VAL A 152 -12.39 -43.46 17.57
C VAL A 152 -12.16 -43.68 16.08
N VAL A 153 -11.74 -42.65 15.33
CA VAL A 153 -11.51 -42.74 13.90
C VAL A 153 -10.05 -43.12 13.64
N VAL A 154 -9.84 -44.26 13.00
CA VAL A 154 -8.53 -44.68 12.47
C VAL A 154 -8.55 -44.49 10.96
N THR A 155 -7.55 -43.80 10.42
CA THR A 155 -7.40 -43.55 8.98
C THR A 155 -5.99 -43.89 8.52
N GLY A 156 -5.84 -44.22 7.24
CA GLY A 156 -4.56 -44.51 6.60
C GLY A 156 -4.63 -44.15 5.12
N ASP A 157 -3.51 -43.70 4.57
CA ASP A 157 -3.33 -43.41 3.15
C ASP A 157 -1.89 -43.78 2.76
N GLU A 158 -1.66 -44.02 1.47
CA GLU A 158 -0.34 -44.37 0.95
C GLU A 158 0.34 -43.13 0.36
N SER A 159 1.64 -42.99 0.61
CA SER A 159 2.43 -41.85 0.10
C SER A 159 3.73 -42.33 -0.52
N TRP A 160 4.08 -41.74 -1.67
CA TRP A 160 5.33 -42.03 -2.36
C TRP A 160 6.48 -41.23 -1.76
N PHE A 161 7.54 -41.93 -1.34
CA PHE A 161 8.77 -41.30 -0.85
C PHE A 161 9.89 -41.54 -1.85
N TYR A 162 10.47 -40.45 -2.36
CA TYR A 162 11.57 -40.54 -3.30
C TYR A 162 12.88 -40.81 -2.54
N HIS A 163 13.55 -41.93 -2.84
CA HIS A 163 14.89 -42.20 -2.35
C HIS A 163 15.94 -41.63 -3.31
N LYS A 164 16.55 -40.51 -2.94
CA LYS A 164 17.67 -39.92 -3.68
C LYS A 164 18.99 -40.39 -3.10
N GLN A 165 19.78 -41.14 -3.87
CA GLN A 165 21.20 -41.33 -3.56
C GLN A 165 21.93 -40.01 -3.83
N ILE A 166 22.55 -39.44 -2.81
CA ILE A 166 23.42 -38.27 -2.96
C ILE A 166 24.81 -38.82 -3.26
N ASP A 167 25.21 -38.78 -4.53
CA ASP A 167 26.59 -39.10 -4.90
C ASP A 167 27.53 -38.10 -4.21
N ARG A 168 28.58 -38.62 -3.55
CA ARG A 168 29.64 -37.78 -3.02
C ARG A 168 30.30 -37.08 -4.20
N LYS A 169 30.36 -35.74 -4.19
CA LYS A 169 31.16 -34.96 -5.13
C LYS A 169 32.54 -35.61 -5.23
N SER A 170 32.89 -36.12 -6.42
CA SER A 170 34.26 -36.41 -6.75
C SER A 170 35.05 -35.10 -6.56
N SER A 171 35.97 -35.09 -5.61
CA SER A 171 36.96 -34.03 -5.52
C SER A 171 37.75 -34.08 -6.82
N ASN A 172 37.60 -33.06 -7.67
CA ASN A 172 38.54 -32.84 -8.75
C ASN A 172 39.89 -32.50 -8.09
N ALA A 173 40.71 -33.53 -7.92
CA ALA A 173 42.09 -33.41 -7.48
C ALA A 173 43.00 -33.69 -8.67
N ALA A 174 43.75 -32.64 -9.02
CA ALA A 174 44.88 -32.54 -9.95
C ALA A 174 44.58 -32.68 -11.45
#